data_AF-A0A1V9FY62-F1
#
_entry.id   AF-A0A1V9FY62-F1
#
_cell.length_a   1.000
_cell.length_b   1.000
_cell.length_c   1.000
_cell.angle_alpha   90.00
_cell.angle_beta   90.00
_cell.angle_gamma   90.00
#
_symmetry.space_group_name_H-M   'P 1'
#
loop_
_entity.id
_entity.type
_entity.pdbx_description
1 polymer ?
#
loop_
_entity_poly.entity_id
_entity_poly.type
_entity_poly.pdbx_seq_one_letter_code
_entity_poly.pdbx_strand_id
1 'polypeptide(L)'
;MKRFTTICTSVILLLLLFGSAQNKAQAQVSVQVSYQTFYDDLEPYGTWIDYPEYGYVWQPDMGSGFRPYSTNGHWVFTDDYGWMWVSDYAWGWAPFHYGRWFYDDYYGWLWVPGYEWSPAWVCWRTGGDYYGWAPLGPQFSLSVNLSFGHYNPPANYWCFVDRQYIASPRVYDHCYGIQRNTTFINHTTIINNYRQERNVFVTGAPGRREVERYTREPVRSVEIRDAQRPGRAGFRNNEVAIYRPRVNRDNNRYSPDRVERFSRDRNQRDNIAGNGRTGGRFDGNERIGNNMRGFEERWQQQEGMRERNNEANNRRLFEERRQQQEGIMHDRNNGDNNRRQFGERQQQERVMRDRQQQQPQFEERRQQQEQMNRERNAQAENNRRQFEERQQQQERVMRERQQQEQMNRERNAQAENNRRQFEERQQQQERVMRERQQQEQMNRERNAQAENNRRQFEERRQQQEQMNRERNEQAENNRRQFEERQQQQEGVMRERQQQEQMNRERNAQAENNRRQFEERQQQQERVMRERQQQEQMNRERNAQAENNRRQFEERQQQQERVMRDRQQQQPQFERRNQEPGNRGGGFGGFGRQPRQEQQQPPAQPAPQQGGGDRGDRGQGQGGWRRHG
;
A
#
# COMPACT_ATOMS: atom_id res chain seq x y z
N MET A 1 -0.36 -41.04 -45.43
CA MET A 1 0.58 -40.68 -44.35
C MET A 1 1.32 -39.35 -44.57
N LYS A 2 0.73 -38.34 -45.25
CA LYS A 2 1.35 -37.01 -45.43
C LYS A 2 0.55 -35.85 -44.81
N ARG A 3 -0.62 -36.13 -44.21
CA ARG A 3 -1.48 -35.11 -43.57
C ARG A 3 -1.42 -35.11 -42.04
N PHE A 4 -0.85 -36.16 -41.42
CA PHE A 4 -0.70 -36.25 -39.97
C PHE A 4 0.58 -35.58 -39.46
N THR A 5 1.64 -35.56 -40.25
CA THR A 5 2.91 -34.90 -39.90
C THR A 5 2.81 -33.37 -39.92
N THR A 6 1.90 -32.80 -40.72
CA THR A 6 1.69 -31.34 -40.80
C THR A 6 0.90 -30.79 -39.60
N ILE A 7 0.05 -31.61 -38.97
CA ILE A 7 -0.76 -31.18 -37.81
C ILE A 7 0.11 -31.18 -36.54
N CYS A 8 1.01 -32.16 -36.38
CA CYS A 8 1.91 -32.21 -35.24
C CYS A 8 2.95 -31.07 -35.23
N THR A 9 3.45 -30.64 -36.39
CA THR A 9 4.34 -29.47 -36.46
C THR A 9 3.61 -28.15 -36.17
N SER A 10 2.33 -28.06 -36.51
CA SER A 10 1.50 -26.87 -36.26
C SER A 10 1.16 -26.68 -34.77
N VAL A 11 0.92 -27.78 -34.04
CA VAL A 11 0.62 -27.75 -32.60
C VAL A 11 1.88 -27.48 -31.77
N ILE A 12 3.05 -27.95 -32.22
CA ILE A 12 4.34 -27.64 -31.57
C ILE A 12 4.75 -26.18 -31.83
N LEU A 13 4.47 -25.63 -33.02
CA LEU A 13 4.68 -24.19 -33.26
C LEU A 13 3.72 -23.31 -32.44
N LEU A 14 2.47 -23.76 -32.22
CA LEU A 14 1.52 -23.05 -31.36
C LEU A 14 1.89 -23.12 -29.87
N LEU A 15 2.42 -24.25 -29.40
CA LEU A 15 2.91 -24.38 -28.01
C LEU A 15 4.24 -23.64 -27.77
N LEU A 16 5.06 -23.45 -28.81
CA LEU A 16 6.26 -22.60 -28.73
C LEU A 16 5.94 -21.09 -28.83
N LEU A 17 4.80 -20.71 -29.42
CA LEU A 17 4.31 -19.32 -29.43
C LEU A 17 3.63 -18.90 -28.11
N PHE A 18 3.15 -19.83 -27.30
CA PHE A 18 2.59 -19.56 -25.97
C PHE A 18 3.59 -19.73 -24.81
N GLY A 19 4.79 -20.25 -25.07
CA GLY A 19 5.84 -20.48 -24.07
C GLY A 19 6.74 -19.28 -23.76
N SER A 20 6.45 -18.09 -24.30
CA SER A 20 7.25 -16.87 -24.09
C SER A 20 6.41 -15.68 -23.65
N ALA A 21 5.38 -15.92 -22.83
CA ALA A 21 5.11 -14.98 -21.75
C ALA A 21 6.28 -15.13 -20.76
N GLN A 22 7.44 -14.55 -21.12
CA GLN A 22 8.39 -14.14 -20.11
C GLN A 22 7.55 -13.33 -19.12
N ASN A 23 7.30 -13.90 -17.95
CA ASN A 23 7.08 -13.11 -16.76
C ASN A 23 8.24 -12.12 -16.78
N LYS A 24 7.99 -10.90 -17.25
CA LYS A 24 8.80 -9.76 -16.91
C LYS A 24 8.54 -9.58 -15.42
N ALA A 25 9.19 -10.42 -14.61
CA ALA A 25 9.71 -9.96 -13.35
C ALA A 25 10.62 -8.80 -13.74
N GLN A 26 10.03 -7.61 -13.86
CA GLN A 26 10.80 -6.38 -13.91
C GLN A 26 11.60 -6.42 -12.61
N ALA A 27 12.88 -6.75 -12.72
CA ALA A 27 13.82 -6.51 -11.65
C ALA A 27 13.82 -4.98 -11.46
N GLN A 28 12.93 -4.50 -10.60
CA GLN A 28 12.88 -3.12 -10.18
C GLN A 28 14.19 -2.88 -9.43
N VAL A 29 15.09 -2.13 -10.05
CA VAL A 29 16.30 -1.61 -9.40
C VAL A 29 15.82 -0.60 -8.36
N SER A 30 15.51 -1.09 -7.16
CA SER A 30 15.15 -0.23 -6.05
C SER A 30 16.42 0.47 -5.56
N VAL A 31 16.53 1.77 -5.79
CA VAL A 31 17.63 2.61 -5.27
C VAL A 31 17.58 2.56 -3.74
N GLN A 32 18.72 2.33 -3.10
CA GLN A 32 18.82 2.41 -1.64
C GLN A 32 19.36 3.78 -1.24
N VAL A 33 18.69 4.43 -0.29
CA VAL A 33 19.03 5.77 0.22
C VAL A 33 19.08 5.79 1.75
N SER A 34 19.57 6.87 2.34
CA SER A 34 19.56 7.10 3.79
C SER A 34 18.59 8.22 4.18
N TYR A 35 18.45 8.48 5.48
CA TYR A 35 17.70 9.63 5.98
C TYR A 35 18.28 10.97 5.51
N GLN A 36 19.58 11.03 5.17
CA GLN A 36 20.18 12.23 4.61
C GLN A 36 19.46 12.70 3.33
N THR A 37 19.00 11.76 2.49
CA THR A 37 18.22 12.11 1.30
C THR A 37 16.92 12.84 1.65
N PHE A 38 16.26 12.49 2.76
CA PHE A 38 15.12 13.28 3.22
C PHE A 38 15.55 14.67 3.67
N TYR A 39 16.64 14.77 4.43
CA TYR A 39 17.15 16.04 4.93
C TYR A 39 17.47 16.99 3.80
N ASP A 40 18.23 16.52 2.81
CA ASP A 40 18.69 17.31 1.67
C ASP A 40 17.55 17.68 0.72
N ASP A 41 16.69 16.73 0.34
CA ASP A 41 15.65 16.97 -0.67
C ASP A 41 14.46 17.79 -0.13
N LEU A 42 14.23 17.78 1.19
CA LEU A 42 13.14 18.54 1.82
C LEU A 42 13.59 19.92 2.33
N GLU A 43 14.90 20.15 2.49
CA GLU A 43 15.46 21.43 2.96
C GLU A 43 14.97 22.65 2.17
N PRO A 44 14.82 22.61 0.83
CA PRO A 44 14.35 23.77 0.07
C PRO A 44 12.87 24.10 0.24
N TYR A 45 12.08 23.22 0.85
CA TYR A 45 10.62 23.31 0.87
C TYR A 45 10.04 23.49 2.27
N GLY A 46 10.90 23.62 3.28
CA GLY A 46 10.48 23.72 4.67
C GLY A 46 11.66 23.78 5.63
N THR A 47 11.34 23.73 6.91
CA THR A 47 12.30 23.91 8.00
C THR A 47 12.43 22.63 8.80
N TRP A 48 13.66 22.20 9.04
CA TRP A 48 13.95 21.14 10.01
C TRP A 48 14.04 21.72 11.41
N ILE A 49 13.39 21.05 12.36
CA ILE A 49 13.32 21.46 13.78
C ILE A 49 13.84 20.31 14.63
N ASP A 50 14.75 20.59 15.56
CA ASP A 50 15.16 19.66 16.60
C ASP A 50 14.07 19.61 17.68
N TYR A 51 13.16 18.64 17.56
CA TYR A 51 11.96 18.50 18.38
C TYR A 51 12.20 17.51 19.52
N PRO A 52 12.00 17.90 20.81
CA PRO A 52 12.41 17.09 21.96
C PRO A 52 11.88 15.65 21.99
N GLU A 53 10.66 15.42 21.49
CA GLU A 53 10.02 14.10 21.52
C GLU A 53 10.41 13.19 20.35
N TYR A 54 10.71 13.77 19.18
CA TYR A 54 10.81 13.03 17.91
C TYR A 54 12.16 13.21 17.19
N GLY A 55 13.07 14.02 17.74
CA GLY A 55 14.31 14.43 17.08
C GLY A 55 14.03 15.38 15.91
N TYR A 56 14.71 15.20 14.78
CA TYR A 56 14.51 16.06 13.62
C TYR A 56 13.15 15.84 12.96
N VAL A 57 12.29 16.85 13.04
CA VAL A 57 10.99 16.91 12.36
C VAL A 57 11.00 18.02 11.31
N TRP A 58 10.18 17.86 10.28
CA TRP A 58 10.13 18.81 9.17
C TRP A 58 8.79 19.55 9.15
N GLN A 59 8.86 20.88 9.04
CA GLN A 59 7.71 21.78 8.85
C GLN A 59 7.68 22.26 7.39
N PRO A 60 6.64 21.95 6.60
CA PRO A 60 6.51 22.48 5.23
C PRO A 60 6.26 23.99 5.24
N ASP A 61 6.87 24.71 4.30
CA ASP A 61 6.62 26.15 4.09
C ASP A 61 5.37 26.38 3.23
N MET A 62 4.22 25.95 3.74
CA MET A 62 2.92 26.01 3.04
C MET A 62 1.86 26.81 3.81
N GLY A 63 2.22 27.37 4.98
CA GLY A 63 1.32 28.12 5.85
C GLY A 63 0.21 27.28 6.48
N SER A 64 -0.75 27.96 7.13
CA SER A 64 -1.80 27.33 7.93
C SER A 64 -2.86 26.58 7.11
N GLY A 65 -2.93 26.81 5.80
CA GLY A 65 -3.87 26.16 4.90
C GLY A 65 -3.48 24.72 4.54
N PHE A 66 -2.20 24.37 4.72
CA PHE A 66 -1.68 23.05 4.40
C PHE A 66 -2.31 21.96 5.27
N ARG A 67 -2.72 20.86 4.64
CA ARG A 67 -3.20 19.66 5.35
C ARG A 67 -2.73 18.40 4.62
N PRO A 68 -2.07 17.47 5.31
CA PRO A 68 -1.60 16.24 4.69
C PRO A 68 -2.76 15.37 4.20
N TYR A 69 -2.56 14.69 3.07
CA TYR A 69 -3.57 13.88 2.39
C TYR A 69 -4.84 14.66 2.03
N SER A 70 -4.74 15.98 1.84
CA SER A 70 -5.90 16.82 1.51
C SER A 70 -5.51 17.87 0.48
N THR A 71 -4.58 18.77 0.81
CA THR A 71 -4.17 19.84 -0.11
C THR A 71 -3.23 19.32 -1.21
N ASN A 72 -3.43 19.82 -2.44
CA ASN A 72 -2.53 19.63 -3.59
C ASN A 72 -2.13 18.17 -3.84
N GLY A 73 -3.16 17.33 -4.00
CA GLY A 73 -3.04 15.92 -4.32
C GLY A 73 -4.42 15.28 -4.36
N HIS A 74 -4.46 13.99 -4.63
CA HIS A 74 -5.71 13.24 -4.77
C HIS A 74 -5.50 11.75 -4.54
N TRP A 75 -6.60 11.02 -4.36
CA TRP A 75 -6.59 9.57 -4.21
C TRP A 75 -6.70 8.90 -5.58
N VAL A 76 -5.84 7.91 -5.82
CA VAL A 76 -5.93 7.01 -6.97
C VAL A 76 -6.07 5.58 -6.50
N PHE A 77 -6.78 4.74 -7.26
CA PHE A 77 -6.91 3.33 -6.94
C PHE A 77 -5.86 2.51 -7.67
N THR A 78 -5.25 1.55 -6.98
CA THR A 78 -4.23 0.63 -7.52
C THR A 78 -4.65 -0.80 -7.20
N ASP A 79 -4.40 -1.77 -8.07
CA ASP A 79 -4.82 -3.16 -7.84
C ASP A 79 -3.99 -3.84 -6.75
N ASP A 80 -2.72 -3.46 -6.63
CA ASP A 80 -1.81 -3.98 -5.60
C ASP A 80 -2.14 -3.38 -4.22
N TYR A 81 -2.26 -2.05 -4.11
CA TYR A 81 -2.32 -1.37 -2.82
C TYR A 81 -3.66 -0.71 -2.50
N GLY A 82 -4.65 -0.74 -3.39
CA GLY A 82 -5.92 -0.04 -3.20
C GLY A 82 -5.73 1.48 -3.34
N TRP A 83 -6.36 2.27 -2.46
CA TRP A 83 -6.24 3.73 -2.48
C TRP A 83 -4.83 4.19 -2.09
N MET A 84 -4.19 4.93 -2.99
CA MET A 84 -2.89 5.55 -2.82
C MET A 84 -3.04 7.07 -2.93
N TRP A 85 -2.37 7.81 -2.08
CA TRP A 85 -2.31 9.27 -2.22
C TRP A 85 -1.30 9.64 -3.28
N VAL A 86 -1.67 10.53 -4.20
CA VAL A 86 -0.73 11.12 -5.14
C VAL A 86 -0.64 12.60 -4.87
N SER A 87 0.56 13.03 -4.48
CA SER A 87 0.87 14.41 -4.15
C SER A 87 1.37 15.17 -5.38
N ASP A 88 0.87 16.39 -5.55
CA ASP A 88 1.33 17.32 -6.58
C ASP A 88 2.49 18.21 -6.11
N TYR A 89 2.91 18.07 -4.85
CA TYR A 89 4.11 18.71 -4.34
C TYR A 89 5.37 18.01 -4.83
N ALA A 90 6.40 18.78 -5.21
CA ALA A 90 7.69 18.24 -5.65
C ALA A 90 8.39 17.38 -4.58
N TRP A 91 8.17 17.73 -3.31
CA TRP A 91 8.67 17.00 -2.14
C TRP A 91 7.75 15.86 -1.69
N GLY A 92 6.57 15.72 -2.29
CA GLY A 92 5.51 14.84 -1.79
C GLY A 92 5.83 13.34 -1.84
N TRP A 93 6.81 12.93 -2.63
CA TRP A 93 7.26 11.54 -2.69
C TRP A 93 7.68 10.98 -1.31
N ALA A 94 8.24 11.83 -0.44
CA ALA A 94 8.72 11.42 0.87
C ALA A 94 7.60 11.51 1.93
N PRO A 95 7.12 12.70 2.35
CA PRO A 95 6.27 12.80 3.53
C PRO A 95 4.89 12.15 3.45
N PHE A 96 4.38 11.86 2.25
CA PHE A 96 3.09 11.18 2.08
C PHE A 96 3.20 9.65 2.04
N HIS A 97 4.42 9.11 1.91
CA HIS A 97 4.64 7.67 1.76
C HIS A 97 5.61 7.08 2.78
N TYR A 98 6.43 7.93 3.40
CA TYR A 98 7.37 7.60 4.45
C TYR A 98 7.03 8.40 5.69
N GLY A 99 7.27 7.84 6.88
CA GLY A 99 7.12 8.59 8.13
C GLY A 99 5.69 8.83 8.60
N ARG A 100 5.52 9.81 9.48
CA ARG A 100 4.25 10.10 10.17
C ARG A 100 4.02 11.60 10.27
N TRP A 101 2.78 12.03 10.12
CA TRP A 101 2.38 13.41 10.33
C TRP A 101 1.77 13.58 11.72
N PHE A 102 2.09 14.67 12.39
CA PHE A 102 1.39 15.13 13.56
C PHE A 102 1.16 16.64 13.48
N TYR A 103 0.23 17.12 14.28
CA TYR A 103 -0.13 18.53 14.40
C TYR A 103 0.32 19.02 15.77
N ASP A 104 1.10 20.10 15.78
CA ASP A 104 1.44 20.87 16.96
C ASP A 104 0.69 22.22 16.91
N ASP A 105 0.12 22.65 18.03
CA ASP A 105 -0.70 23.87 18.06
C ASP A 105 0.09 25.15 17.75
N TYR A 106 1.41 25.13 17.92
CA TYR A 106 2.29 26.26 17.67
C TYR A 106 2.95 26.20 16.28
N TYR A 107 3.39 25.02 15.84
CA TYR A 107 4.06 24.83 14.55
C TYR A 107 3.12 24.41 13.39
N GLY A 108 1.91 23.95 13.68
CA GLY A 108 1.02 23.35 12.68
C GLY A 108 1.43 21.91 12.35
N TRP A 109 1.29 21.51 11.08
CA TRP A 109 1.64 20.16 10.64
C TRP A 109 3.15 19.96 10.59
N LEU A 110 3.62 18.93 11.28
CA LEU A 110 5.01 18.50 11.35
C LEU A 110 5.11 17.04 10.90
N TRP A 111 6.20 16.72 10.22
CA TRP A 111 6.48 15.38 9.72
C TRP A 111 7.68 14.76 10.42
N VAL A 112 7.51 13.53 10.91
CA VAL A 112 8.58 12.70 11.47
C VAL A 112 9.03 11.70 10.40
N PRO A 113 10.32 11.68 10.02
CA PRO A 113 10.79 10.80 8.97
C PRO A 113 10.75 9.31 9.34
N GLY A 114 10.42 8.45 8.36
CA GLY A 114 10.34 7.00 8.52
C GLY A 114 10.95 6.26 7.34
N TYR A 115 11.30 4.98 7.51
CA TYR A 115 12.00 4.19 6.50
C TYR A 115 11.08 3.26 5.69
N GLU A 116 9.85 3.02 6.15
CA GLU A 116 8.88 2.14 5.48
C GLU A 116 8.00 2.93 4.51
N TRP A 117 7.95 2.46 3.26
CA TRP A 117 7.04 2.98 2.25
C TRP A 117 5.63 2.41 2.43
N SER A 118 4.60 3.23 2.23
CA SER A 118 3.19 2.84 2.15
C SER A 118 2.47 3.69 1.10
N PRO A 119 1.40 3.18 0.44
CA PRO A 119 0.54 3.99 -0.44
C PRO A 119 -0.02 5.24 0.25
N ALA A 120 -0.27 5.18 1.56
CA ALA A 120 -0.56 6.31 2.44
C ALA A 120 -0.56 5.84 3.90
N TRP A 121 -0.06 6.66 4.81
CA TRP A 121 -0.14 6.41 6.25
C TRP A 121 -1.36 7.10 6.85
N VAL A 122 -2.55 6.56 6.61
CA VAL A 122 -3.83 7.12 7.09
C VAL A 122 -4.72 6.06 7.75
N CYS A 123 -5.63 6.47 8.62
CA CYS A 123 -6.78 5.63 8.97
C CYS A 123 -8.03 6.13 8.23
N TRP A 124 -8.93 5.20 7.93
CA TRP A 124 -10.15 5.49 7.18
C TRP A 124 -11.39 5.39 8.06
N ARG A 125 -12.42 6.14 7.69
CA ARG A 125 -13.78 6.07 8.21
C ARG A 125 -14.80 6.07 7.08
N THR A 126 -15.94 5.44 7.32
CA THR A 126 -17.11 5.46 6.42
C THR A 126 -18.39 5.53 7.24
N GLY A 127 -19.43 6.16 6.69
CA GLY A 127 -20.74 6.25 7.32
C GLY A 127 -21.44 7.58 7.01
N GLY A 128 -22.75 7.63 7.16
CA GLY A 128 -23.54 8.86 6.95
C GLY A 128 -23.36 9.49 5.56
N ASP A 129 -23.07 8.70 4.52
CA ASP A 129 -22.75 9.14 3.15
C ASP A 129 -21.42 9.88 2.95
N TYR A 130 -20.53 9.77 3.93
CA TYR A 130 -19.19 10.31 3.88
C TYR A 130 -18.12 9.22 3.85
N TYR A 131 -17.00 9.55 3.20
CA TYR A 131 -15.71 8.95 3.49
C TYR A 131 -14.86 9.95 4.26
N GLY A 132 -14.10 9.43 5.22
CA GLY A 132 -13.14 10.23 5.97
C GLY A 132 -11.80 9.53 6.09
N TRP A 133 -10.74 10.31 6.18
CA TRP A 133 -9.40 9.81 6.45
C TRP A 133 -8.63 10.78 7.33
N ALA A 134 -7.67 10.27 8.09
CA ALA A 134 -6.78 11.06 8.92
C ALA A 134 -5.36 10.46 8.89
N PRO A 135 -4.30 11.30 8.91
CA PRO A 135 -2.94 10.79 9.03
C PRO A 135 -2.76 9.93 10.29
N LEU A 136 -1.96 8.88 10.15
CA LEU A 136 -1.43 8.15 11.30
C LEU A 136 -0.27 8.95 11.90
N GLY A 137 -0.36 9.20 13.21
CA GLY A 137 0.65 9.92 13.97
C GLY A 137 1.82 9.04 14.43
N PRO A 138 2.92 9.65 14.92
CA PRO A 138 4.11 8.94 15.42
C PRO A 138 3.81 7.97 16.58
N GLN A 139 2.76 8.26 17.35
CA GLN A 139 2.29 7.42 18.47
C GLN A 139 1.71 6.07 18.00
N PHE A 140 1.42 5.90 16.71
CA PHE A 140 0.97 4.63 16.14
C PHE A 140 2.14 3.69 15.90
N SER A 141 2.26 2.64 16.72
CA SER A 141 3.24 1.57 16.52
C SER A 141 2.60 0.34 15.85
N LEU A 142 3.23 -0.15 14.78
CA LEU A 142 2.88 -1.42 14.12
C LEU A 142 3.19 -2.66 14.98
N SER A 143 3.93 -2.52 16.08
CA SER A 143 4.41 -3.66 16.89
C SER A 143 3.40 -4.23 17.89
N VAL A 144 2.28 -3.55 18.16
CA VAL A 144 1.32 -3.96 19.20
C VAL A 144 -0.03 -4.31 18.58
N ASN A 145 -0.22 -5.60 18.29
CA ASN A 145 -1.52 -6.26 18.08
C ASN A 145 -2.60 -5.43 17.33
N LEU A 146 -2.27 -4.99 16.11
CA LEU A 146 -3.07 -5.02 14.88
C LEU A 146 -4.59 -4.71 14.97
N SER A 147 -4.98 -3.86 15.89
CA SER A 147 -6.29 -3.25 15.91
C SER A 147 -6.09 -1.75 16.09
N PHE A 148 -6.67 -0.94 15.21
CA PHE A 148 -6.79 0.52 15.38
C PHE A 148 -7.55 0.89 16.67
N GLY A 149 -8.03 -0.09 17.45
CA GLY A 149 -8.83 0.06 18.67
C GLY A 149 -8.23 0.91 19.80
N HIS A 150 -6.98 1.34 19.72
CA HIS A 150 -6.38 2.30 20.67
C HIS A 150 -5.90 3.61 20.04
N TYR A 151 -5.85 3.72 18.72
CA TYR A 151 -5.42 4.94 18.05
C TYR A 151 -6.63 5.63 17.42
N ASN A 152 -7.09 6.71 18.06
CA ASN A 152 -8.13 7.57 17.54
C ASN A 152 -7.53 8.95 17.23
N PRO A 153 -7.30 9.30 15.95
CA PRO A 153 -6.75 10.60 15.61
C PRO A 153 -7.62 11.73 16.14
N PRO A 154 -7.01 12.84 16.60
CA PRO A 154 -7.72 14.04 17.01
C PRO A 154 -8.67 14.55 15.91
N ALA A 155 -9.77 15.21 16.31
CA ALA A 155 -10.81 15.64 15.38
C ALA A 155 -10.27 16.52 14.22
N ASN A 156 -9.27 17.38 14.48
CA ASN A 156 -8.64 18.26 13.49
C ASN A 156 -7.80 17.53 12.43
N TYR A 157 -7.47 16.26 12.64
CA TYR A 157 -6.71 15.45 11.67
C TYR A 157 -7.59 14.95 10.53
N TRP A 158 -8.89 14.81 10.77
CA TRP A 158 -9.80 14.20 9.82
C TRP A 158 -10.09 15.10 8.63
N CYS A 159 -10.13 14.51 7.44
CA CYS A 159 -10.70 15.07 6.23
C CYS A 159 -11.95 14.27 5.90
N PHE A 160 -13.03 14.94 5.53
CA PHE A 160 -14.28 14.30 5.13
C PHE A 160 -14.73 14.83 3.79
N VAL A 161 -15.34 13.95 3.01
CA VAL A 161 -15.93 14.27 1.71
C VAL A 161 -17.16 13.39 1.48
N ASP A 162 -18.11 13.84 0.67
CA ASP A 162 -19.16 12.96 0.17
C ASP A 162 -18.53 11.81 -0.62
N ARG A 163 -19.10 10.61 -0.48
CA ARG A 163 -18.56 9.38 -1.09
C ARG A 163 -18.29 9.48 -2.59
N GLN A 164 -19.09 10.27 -3.31
CA GLN A 164 -18.96 10.46 -4.75
C GLN A 164 -17.66 11.17 -5.20
N TYR A 165 -17.00 11.92 -4.31
CA TYR A 165 -15.84 12.73 -4.67
C TYR A 165 -14.51 12.11 -4.27
N ILE A 166 -14.49 10.91 -3.68
CA ILE A 166 -13.23 10.29 -3.23
C ILE A 166 -12.22 10.08 -4.38
N ALA A 167 -12.72 9.76 -5.57
CA ALA A 167 -11.91 9.58 -6.78
C ALA A 167 -11.66 10.89 -7.55
N SER A 168 -12.13 12.03 -7.03
CA SER A 168 -11.98 13.32 -7.71
C SER A 168 -10.49 13.74 -7.73
N PRO A 169 -9.94 14.12 -8.90
CA PRO A 169 -8.62 14.75 -8.97
C PRO A 169 -8.53 16.06 -8.18
N ARG A 170 -9.67 16.65 -7.82
CA ARG A 170 -9.81 17.84 -6.98
C ARG A 170 -10.52 17.54 -5.66
N VAL A 171 -10.23 16.38 -5.05
CA VAL A 171 -10.86 15.96 -3.78
C VAL A 171 -10.77 17.03 -2.69
N TYR A 172 -9.72 17.85 -2.68
CA TYR A 172 -9.56 18.98 -1.76
C TYR A 172 -10.73 19.97 -1.79
N ASP A 173 -11.20 20.34 -2.98
CA ASP A 173 -12.27 21.34 -3.16
C ASP A 173 -13.62 20.86 -2.61
N HIS A 174 -13.75 19.54 -2.45
CA HIS A 174 -14.93 18.89 -1.89
C HIS A 174 -14.77 18.57 -0.39
N CYS A 175 -13.58 18.74 0.18
CA CYS A 175 -13.34 18.45 1.59
C CYS A 175 -14.10 19.44 2.47
N TYR A 176 -14.80 18.91 3.48
CA TYR A 176 -15.47 19.75 4.47
C TYR A 176 -14.47 20.45 5.39
N GLY A 177 -14.86 21.64 5.87
CA GLY A 177 -14.09 22.39 6.86
C GLY A 177 -13.97 21.68 8.21
N ILE A 178 -12.83 21.87 8.88
CA ILE A 178 -12.47 21.20 10.14
C ILE A 178 -13.51 21.36 11.26
N GLN A 179 -14.31 22.43 11.22
CA GLN A 179 -15.32 22.75 12.23
C GLN A 179 -16.42 21.69 12.30
N ARG A 180 -16.63 20.92 11.22
CA ARG A 180 -17.66 19.87 11.14
C ARG A 180 -17.15 18.47 11.47
N ASN A 181 -15.84 18.31 11.69
CA ASN A 181 -15.23 16.99 11.86
C ASN A 181 -15.83 16.20 13.02
N THR A 182 -16.10 16.82 14.16
CA THR A 182 -16.75 16.15 15.30
C THR A 182 -18.11 15.57 14.94
N THR A 183 -18.91 16.31 14.15
CA THR A 183 -20.21 15.83 13.68
C THR A 183 -20.07 14.63 12.75
N PHE A 184 -19.12 14.65 11.81
CA PHE A 184 -18.90 13.52 10.91
C PHE A 184 -18.32 12.29 11.63
N ILE A 185 -17.42 12.50 12.59
CA ILE A 185 -16.87 11.43 13.44
C ILE A 185 -18.00 10.68 14.17
N ASN A 186 -18.98 11.41 14.70
CA ASN A 186 -20.12 10.80 15.41
C ASN A 186 -21.07 10.00 14.48
N HIS A 187 -21.08 10.28 13.17
CA HIS A 187 -21.93 9.59 12.18
C HIS A 187 -21.17 8.58 11.31
N THR A 188 -19.89 8.34 11.60
CA THR A 188 -19.03 7.43 10.84
C THR A 188 -18.34 6.43 11.77
N THR A 189 -17.87 5.33 11.22
CA THR A 189 -17.10 4.32 11.95
C THR A 189 -15.73 4.13 11.31
N ILE A 190 -14.73 3.78 12.13
CA ILE A 190 -13.37 3.48 11.66
C ILE A 190 -13.38 2.17 10.88
N ILE A 191 -12.76 2.18 9.70
CA ILE A 191 -12.49 0.97 8.94
C ILE A 191 -11.25 0.31 9.56
N ASN A 192 -11.48 -0.66 10.45
CA ASN A 192 -10.45 -1.28 11.29
C ASN A 192 -9.81 -2.52 10.64
N ASN A 193 -9.47 -2.45 9.36
CA ASN A 193 -8.68 -3.48 8.69
C ASN A 193 -7.38 -2.87 8.16
N TYR A 194 -6.37 -3.71 8.01
CA TYR A 194 -5.14 -3.40 7.30
C TYR A 194 -4.67 -4.72 6.71
N ARG A 195 -3.78 -4.66 5.72
CA ARG A 195 -3.13 -5.83 5.16
C ARG A 195 -1.66 -5.53 4.92
N GLN A 196 -0.84 -6.57 4.96
CA GLN A 196 0.54 -6.48 4.53
C GLN A 196 0.62 -7.09 3.13
N GLU A 197 0.84 -6.26 2.11
CA GLU A 197 0.91 -6.66 0.71
C GLU A 197 2.35 -6.54 0.23
N ARG A 198 3.01 -7.64 -0.14
CA ARG A 198 4.43 -7.65 -0.58
C ARG A 198 5.38 -6.89 0.36
N ASN A 199 5.22 -7.07 1.68
CA ASN A 199 5.94 -6.35 2.75
C ASN A 199 5.65 -4.84 2.86
N VAL A 200 4.63 -4.34 2.16
CA VAL A 200 4.12 -2.97 2.30
C VAL A 200 2.90 -2.99 3.23
N PHE A 201 2.90 -2.11 4.23
CA PHE A 201 1.72 -1.90 5.07
C PHE A 201 0.67 -1.10 4.29
N VAL A 202 -0.54 -1.64 4.20
CA VAL A 202 -1.67 -0.99 3.54
C VAL A 202 -2.84 -0.89 4.48
N THR A 203 -3.28 0.34 4.72
CA THR A 203 -4.42 0.65 5.57
C THR A 203 -5.72 0.28 4.89
N GLY A 204 -6.68 -0.19 5.68
CA GLY A 204 -8.02 -0.53 5.23
C GLY A 204 -8.80 0.68 4.75
N ALA A 205 -9.19 0.68 3.48
CA ALA A 205 -9.89 1.77 2.82
C ALA A 205 -11.21 1.26 2.20
N PRO A 206 -12.13 2.16 1.80
CA PRO A 206 -13.35 1.78 1.10
C PRO A 206 -13.05 0.91 -0.13
N GLY A 207 -13.79 -0.19 -0.28
CA GLY A 207 -13.56 -1.14 -1.36
C GLY A 207 -13.94 -0.56 -2.73
N ARG A 208 -13.20 -0.92 -3.78
CA ARG A 208 -13.46 -0.45 -5.16
C ARG A 208 -14.93 -0.54 -5.58
N ARG A 209 -15.53 -1.73 -5.44
CA ARG A 209 -16.93 -1.99 -5.80
C ARG A 209 -17.93 -1.17 -4.99
N GLU A 210 -17.60 -0.84 -3.75
CA GLU A 210 -18.42 0.03 -2.91
C GLU A 210 -18.37 1.46 -3.45
N VAL A 211 -17.17 1.97 -3.74
CA VAL A 211 -17.00 3.32 -4.30
C VAL A 211 -17.70 3.44 -5.66
N GLU A 212 -17.51 2.48 -6.56
CA GLU A 212 -18.17 2.44 -7.89
C GLU A 212 -19.70 2.51 -7.78
N ARG A 213 -20.29 1.96 -6.72
CA ARG A 213 -21.74 2.03 -6.46
C ARG A 213 -22.19 3.44 -6.13
N TYR A 214 -21.40 4.20 -5.38
CA TYR A 214 -21.74 5.57 -4.96
C TYR A 214 -21.36 6.62 -6.00
N THR A 215 -20.20 6.48 -6.67
CA THR A 215 -19.76 7.39 -7.73
C THR A 215 -20.56 7.19 -9.02
N ARG A 216 -21.13 5.99 -9.23
CA ARG A 216 -21.73 5.54 -10.50
C ARG A 216 -20.74 5.58 -11.68
N GLU A 217 -19.46 5.59 -11.38
CA GLU A 217 -18.36 5.59 -12.35
C GLU A 217 -17.41 4.43 -12.06
N PRO A 218 -16.89 3.75 -13.09
CA PRO A 218 -15.88 2.72 -12.90
C PRO A 218 -14.59 3.35 -12.37
N VAL A 219 -14.13 2.86 -11.21
CA VAL A 219 -12.86 3.30 -10.62
C VAL A 219 -11.75 2.60 -11.39
N ARG A 220 -11.02 3.36 -12.21
CA ARG A 220 -9.90 2.81 -12.98
C ARG A 220 -8.70 2.59 -12.06
N SER A 221 -8.10 1.42 -12.17
CA SER A 221 -6.87 1.11 -11.47
C SER A 221 -5.68 1.68 -12.21
N VAL A 222 -4.76 2.32 -11.50
CA VAL A 222 -3.50 2.83 -12.05
C VAL A 222 -2.34 1.92 -11.69
N GLU A 223 -1.43 1.73 -12.63
CA GLU A 223 -0.20 0.98 -12.37
C GLU A 223 0.85 1.87 -11.73
N ILE A 224 1.62 1.33 -10.78
CA ILE A 224 2.70 2.08 -10.12
C ILE A 224 4.02 1.76 -10.80
N ARG A 225 4.77 2.81 -11.13
CA ARG A 225 6.10 2.72 -11.69
C ARG A 225 7.12 3.47 -10.84
N ASP A 226 8.32 2.91 -10.75
CA ASP A 226 9.43 3.53 -10.02
C ASP A 226 10.04 4.66 -10.83
N ALA A 227 9.93 5.87 -10.30
CA ALA A 227 10.74 6.99 -10.77
C ALA A 227 12.19 6.83 -10.28
N GLN A 228 13.15 7.35 -11.04
CA GLN A 228 14.59 7.26 -10.71
C GLN A 228 15.09 8.44 -9.88
N ARG A 229 14.31 9.52 -9.79
CA ARG A 229 14.71 10.76 -9.11
C ARG A 229 13.57 11.25 -8.22
N PRO A 230 13.89 11.89 -7.08
CA PRO A 230 12.95 12.64 -6.26
C PRO A 230 12.16 13.66 -7.10
N GLY A 231 10.89 13.88 -6.76
CA GLY A 231 10.07 14.87 -7.43
C GLY A 231 8.57 14.62 -7.32
N ARG A 232 7.81 15.47 -8.03
CA ARG A 232 6.36 15.33 -8.20
C ARG A 232 6.05 14.01 -8.91
N ALA A 233 5.00 13.33 -8.47
CA ALA A 233 4.52 12.12 -9.14
C ALA A 233 4.09 12.43 -10.59
N GLY A 234 4.54 11.60 -11.53
CA GLY A 234 4.20 11.74 -12.95
C GLY A 234 3.01 10.86 -13.32
N PHE A 235 2.04 11.41 -14.05
CA PHE A 235 0.94 10.65 -14.63
C PHE A 235 1.13 10.49 -16.14
N ARG A 236 1.10 9.25 -16.63
CA ARG A 236 1.11 8.97 -18.07
C ARG A 236 0.46 7.62 -18.35
N ASN A 237 -0.42 7.54 -19.34
CA ASN A 237 -0.94 6.27 -19.86
C ASN A 237 -1.48 5.31 -18.77
N ASN A 238 -2.25 5.81 -17.80
CA ASN A 238 -2.79 5.01 -16.69
C ASN A 238 -1.71 4.46 -15.72
N GLU A 239 -0.50 5.02 -15.77
CA GLU A 239 0.59 4.77 -14.83
C GLU A 239 0.85 6.01 -13.96
N VAL A 240 1.24 5.76 -12.70
CA VAL A 240 1.79 6.75 -11.77
C VAL A 240 3.26 6.43 -11.52
N ALA A 241 4.13 7.30 -11.99
CA ALA A 241 5.56 7.23 -11.71
C ALA A 241 5.87 7.95 -10.39
N ILE A 242 6.34 7.21 -9.38
CA ILE A 242 6.66 7.74 -8.05
C ILE A 242 8.05 7.31 -7.61
N TYR A 243 8.78 8.24 -6.97
CA TYR A 243 10.08 7.93 -6.38
C TYR A 243 9.88 7.24 -5.03
N ARG A 244 10.22 5.95 -4.96
CA ARG A 244 10.03 5.12 -3.77
C ARG A 244 11.29 4.28 -3.43
N PRO A 245 12.41 4.92 -3.07
CA PRO A 245 13.65 4.21 -2.76
C PRO A 245 13.51 3.34 -1.49
N ARG A 246 14.37 2.34 -1.35
CA ARG A 246 14.53 1.64 -0.07
C ARG A 246 15.35 2.51 0.87
N VAL A 247 14.80 2.86 2.02
CA VAL A 247 15.49 3.74 2.98
C VAL A 247 16.18 2.89 4.04
N ASN A 248 17.46 3.14 4.29
CA ASN A 248 18.17 2.51 5.39
C ASN A 248 17.63 3.02 6.74
N ARG A 249 17.39 2.11 7.67
CA ARG A 249 16.85 2.38 9.01
C ARG A 249 17.82 3.12 9.94
N ASP A 250 19.11 3.13 9.62
CA ASP A 250 20.14 3.77 10.45
C ASP A 250 20.03 5.30 10.44
N ASN A 251 19.19 5.88 11.31
CA ASN A 251 18.96 7.33 11.37
C ASN A 251 20.02 8.08 12.20
N ASN A 252 20.60 7.48 13.25
CA ASN A 252 21.46 8.18 14.22
C ASN A 252 22.79 8.75 13.68
N ARG A 253 23.11 8.54 12.40
CA ARG A 253 24.34 9.04 11.76
C ARG A 253 24.12 10.26 10.87
N TYR A 254 22.86 10.67 10.67
CA TYR A 254 22.51 11.71 9.72
C TYR A 254 21.84 12.88 10.44
N SER A 255 22.03 14.08 9.92
CA SER A 255 21.39 15.29 10.44
C SER A 255 21.15 16.28 9.29
N PRO A 256 20.08 17.09 9.37
CA PRO A 256 19.90 18.18 8.43
C PRO A 256 20.99 19.25 8.57
N ASP A 257 21.34 19.89 7.46
CA ASP A 257 22.34 20.95 7.41
C ASP A 257 21.87 22.21 8.17
N ARG A 258 20.60 22.59 8.00
CA ARG A 258 19.97 23.69 8.74
C ARG A 258 18.87 23.17 9.65
N VAL A 259 19.06 23.37 10.96
CA VAL A 259 18.11 22.95 11.99
C VAL A 259 17.76 24.12 12.91
N GLU A 260 16.47 24.40 13.06
CA GLU A 260 15.96 25.30 14.09
C GLU A 260 15.80 24.56 15.42
N ARG A 261 16.12 25.26 16.53
CA ARG A 261 15.80 24.74 17.86
C ARG A 261 14.31 24.87 18.11
N PHE A 262 13.71 23.82 18.67
CA PHE A 262 12.36 23.90 19.18
C PHE A 262 12.22 25.03 20.22
N SER A 263 11.16 25.85 20.07
CA SER A 263 10.81 26.92 20.98
C SER A 263 9.29 27.07 21.06
N ARG A 264 8.78 27.27 22.28
CA ARG A 264 7.37 27.57 22.56
C ARG A 264 7.11 29.08 22.69
N ASP A 265 8.15 29.90 22.60
CA ASP A 265 8.07 31.34 22.84
C ASP A 265 8.02 32.11 21.51
N ARG A 266 6.91 32.83 21.26
CA ARG A 266 6.61 33.50 19.99
C ARG A 266 7.64 34.57 19.64
N ASN A 267 8.18 35.26 20.65
CA ASN A 267 9.14 36.35 20.47
C ASN A 267 10.53 35.88 20.01
N GLN A 268 10.85 34.59 20.14
CA GLN A 268 12.16 34.07 19.77
C GLN A 268 12.27 33.72 18.29
N ARG A 269 11.15 33.37 17.63
CA ARG A 269 11.11 33.00 16.20
C ARG A 269 11.42 34.20 15.29
N ASP A 270 10.86 35.37 15.62
CA ASP A 270 11.10 36.60 14.85
C ASP A 270 12.56 37.07 14.93
N ASN A 271 13.26 36.78 16.03
CA ASN A 271 14.67 37.10 16.21
C ASN A 271 15.61 36.12 15.48
N ILE A 272 15.19 34.86 15.25
CA ILE A 272 16.00 33.85 14.54
C ILE A 272 15.87 34.03 13.02
N ALA A 273 14.68 34.35 12.52
CA ALA A 273 14.44 34.61 11.10
C ALA A 273 15.17 35.88 10.58
N GLY A 274 15.52 36.82 11.48
CA GLY A 274 16.18 38.08 11.14
C GLY A 274 17.70 38.01 10.94
N ASN A 275 18.37 36.92 11.29
CA ASN A 275 19.85 36.85 11.34
C ASN A 275 20.47 35.76 10.45
N GLY A 276 19.89 35.54 9.26
CA GLY A 276 20.31 34.50 8.31
C GLY A 276 21.23 34.99 7.18
N ARG A 277 22.29 35.76 7.47
CA ARG A 277 23.37 36.03 6.49
C ARG A 277 24.75 36.15 7.14
N THR A 278 25.26 35.06 7.69
CA THR A 278 26.72 34.86 7.81
C THR A 278 27.00 33.38 8.00
N GLY A 279 27.56 32.75 6.96
CA GLY A 279 28.11 31.41 7.05
C GLY A 279 29.36 31.41 7.91
N GLY A 280 29.41 30.51 8.88
CA GLY A 280 30.59 30.27 9.71
C GLY A 280 30.69 28.79 10.02
N ARG A 281 31.69 28.13 9.44
CA ARG A 281 32.14 26.79 9.78
C ARG A 281 32.42 26.71 11.29
N PHE A 282 31.86 25.72 11.97
CA PHE A 282 32.29 25.36 13.32
C PHE A 282 32.99 24.01 13.27
N ASP A 283 34.32 24.08 13.21
CA ASP A 283 35.21 23.01 13.65
C ASP A 283 35.37 23.08 15.18
N GLY A 284 35.60 21.93 15.78
CA GLY A 284 35.27 21.67 17.18
C GLY A 284 36.19 22.23 18.26
N ASN A 285 35.72 21.94 19.49
CA ASN A 285 36.44 21.82 20.75
C ASN A 285 37.13 23.08 21.31
N GLU A 286 36.47 23.76 22.25
CA GLU A 286 37.17 24.28 23.43
C GLU A 286 36.25 24.57 24.61
N ARG A 287 36.76 24.23 25.79
CA ARG A 287 36.26 24.62 27.11
C ARG A 287 36.39 26.13 27.27
N ILE A 288 35.50 26.76 28.03
CA ILE A 288 35.80 27.58 29.24
C ILE A 288 34.56 28.40 29.61
N GLY A 289 34.44 28.66 30.91
CA GLY A 289 33.38 29.47 31.51
C GLY A 289 33.44 30.95 31.13
N ASN A 290 32.75 31.73 31.97
CA ASN A 290 32.44 33.15 31.86
C ASN A 290 31.16 33.46 31.08
N ASN A 291 30.03 33.37 31.78
CA ASN A 291 28.91 34.25 31.48
C ASN A 291 28.31 34.83 32.77
N MET A 292 29.03 35.80 33.34
CA MET A 292 28.57 36.63 34.45
C MET A 292 28.87 38.09 34.10
N ARG A 293 28.19 38.60 33.06
CA ARG A 293 28.13 40.02 32.66
C ARG A 293 27.08 40.18 31.56
N GLY A 294 25.82 40.12 31.96
CA GLY A 294 24.68 40.30 31.05
C GLY A 294 23.33 40.45 31.76
N PHE A 295 23.33 40.43 33.09
CA PHE A 295 22.11 40.48 33.92
C PHE A 295 21.89 41.84 34.60
N GLU A 296 22.80 42.81 34.43
CA GLU A 296 22.78 44.09 35.15
C GLU A 296 22.06 45.22 34.38
N GLU A 297 22.01 45.19 33.04
CA GLU A 297 21.46 46.31 32.25
C GLU A 297 19.94 46.25 32.05
N ARG A 298 19.32 45.09 32.26
CA ARG A 298 17.86 44.89 32.05
C ARG A 298 17.00 45.20 33.28
N TRP A 299 17.61 45.46 34.45
CA TRP A 299 16.90 45.83 35.68
C TRP A 299 16.65 47.34 35.84
N GLN A 300 17.32 48.21 35.06
CA GLN A 300 17.17 49.67 35.20
C GLN A 300 16.05 50.29 34.37
N GLN A 301 15.50 49.60 33.36
CA GLN A 301 14.39 50.14 32.55
C GLN A 301 12.99 49.86 33.11
N GLN A 302 12.85 48.96 34.09
CA GLN A 302 11.54 48.58 34.64
C GLN A 302 11.14 49.36 35.91
N GLU A 303 12.06 50.07 36.56
CA GLU A 303 11.75 50.93 37.73
C GLU A 303 11.27 52.34 37.35
N GLY A 304 11.68 52.89 36.20
CA GLY A 304 11.30 54.25 35.78
C GLY A 304 9.82 54.47 35.41
N MET A 305 9.02 53.40 35.29
CA MET A 305 7.59 53.49 35.02
C MET A 305 6.70 53.33 36.27
N ARG A 306 7.25 52.85 37.39
CA ARG A 306 6.48 52.67 38.65
C ARG A 306 6.53 53.91 39.55
N GLU A 307 7.58 54.71 39.49
CA GLU A 307 7.65 55.99 40.22
C GLU A 307 6.73 57.07 39.63
N ARG A 308 6.55 57.09 38.30
CA ARG A 308 5.74 58.10 37.61
C ARG A 308 4.23 57.99 37.90
N ASN A 309 3.75 56.82 38.33
CA ASN A 309 2.34 56.61 38.72
C ASN A 309 2.05 56.90 40.20
N ASN A 310 3.08 56.93 41.07
CA ASN A 310 2.89 57.22 42.50
C ASN A 310 2.92 58.73 42.82
N GLU A 311 3.60 59.56 42.02
CA GLU A 311 3.58 61.02 42.19
C GLU A 311 2.25 61.68 41.77
N ALA A 312 1.53 61.10 40.80
CA ALA A 312 0.22 61.60 40.36
C ALA A 312 -0.91 61.34 41.39
N ASN A 313 -0.80 60.27 42.20
CA ASN A 313 -1.79 59.95 43.22
C ASN A 313 -1.61 60.75 44.53
N ASN A 314 -0.36 61.11 44.88
CA ASN A 314 -0.10 61.88 46.10
C ASN A 314 -0.42 63.39 45.99
N ARG A 315 -0.43 63.97 44.78
CA ARG A 315 -0.87 65.37 44.59
C ARG A 315 -2.37 65.56 44.79
N ARG A 316 -3.20 64.59 44.40
CA ARG A 316 -4.68 64.68 44.54
C ARG A 316 -5.16 64.63 46.00
N LEU A 317 -4.43 63.96 46.89
CA LEU A 317 -4.77 63.85 48.31
C LEU A 317 -4.34 65.08 49.15
N PHE A 318 -3.46 65.94 48.63
CA PHE A 318 -2.99 67.14 49.32
C PHE A 318 -3.83 68.39 49.00
N GLU A 319 -4.46 68.44 47.83
CA GLU A 319 -5.38 69.52 47.43
C GLU A 319 -6.78 69.38 48.05
N GLU A 320 -7.22 68.17 48.37
CA GLU A 320 -8.52 67.91 49.04
C GLU A 320 -8.53 68.29 50.54
N ARG A 321 -7.37 68.21 51.21
CA ARG A 321 -7.22 68.57 52.63
C ARG A 321 -7.06 70.07 52.88
N ARG A 322 -6.58 70.82 51.87
CA ARG A 322 -6.40 72.28 51.96
C ARG A 322 -7.71 73.06 51.82
N GLN A 323 -8.74 72.48 51.19
CA GLN A 323 -10.07 73.09 51.04
C GLN A 323 -11.02 72.88 52.23
N GLN A 324 -10.61 72.16 53.28
CA GLN A 324 -11.42 71.96 54.51
C GLN A 324 -10.96 72.80 55.71
N GLN A 325 -9.95 73.67 55.56
CA GLN A 325 -9.40 74.46 56.67
C GLN A 325 -9.49 75.99 56.50
N GLU A 326 -10.18 76.48 55.48
CA GLU A 326 -10.46 77.92 55.25
C GLU A 326 -11.94 78.29 55.46
N GLY A 327 -12.62 77.64 56.41
CA GLY A 327 -14.05 77.88 56.69
C GLY A 327 -14.40 78.36 58.11
N ILE A 328 -13.42 78.60 59.00
CA ILE A 328 -13.71 78.94 60.40
C ILE A 328 -12.84 80.11 60.85
N MET A 329 -13.13 81.29 60.31
CA MET A 329 -12.91 82.59 60.97
C MET A 329 -13.47 83.68 60.06
N HIS A 330 -14.76 83.99 60.19
CA HIS A 330 -15.25 85.37 60.25
C HIS A 330 -16.76 85.45 60.54
N ASP A 331 -17.05 86.27 61.54
CA ASP A 331 -18.24 87.11 61.70
C ASP A 331 -19.51 86.49 62.33
N ARG A 332 -19.76 86.82 63.61
CA ARG A 332 -20.73 87.88 63.89
C ARG A 332 -20.73 88.37 65.34
N ASN A 333 -20.72 89.70 65.38
CA ASN A 333 -20.75 90.61 66.49
C ASN A 333 -22.15 90.71 67.15
N ASN A 334 -22.12 91.18 68.41
CA ASN A 334 -23.11 92.07 69.05
C ASN A 334 -24.30 91.46 69.85
N GLY A 335 -24.47 91.95 71.09
CA GLY A 335 -25.75 91.92 71.81
C GLY A 335 -25.73 91.68 73.32
N ASP A 336 -25.66 92.77 74.08
CA ASP A 336 -26.32 93.02 75.37
C ASP A 336 -25.76 92.55 76.75
N ASN A 337 -25.08 93.49 77.40
CA ASN A 337 -25.55 94.25 78.57
C ASN A 337 -26.42 93.55 79.65
N ASN A 338 -25.84 93.44 80.87
CA ASN A 338 -26.15 94.29 82.06
C ASN A 338 -26.32 93.51 83.39
N ARG A 339 -25.63 94.03 84.41
CA ARG A 339 -26.01 94.13 85.85
C ARG A 339 -25.84 92.87 86.73
N ARG A 340 -25.23 92.89 87.94
CA ARG A 340 -25.11 93.89 89.03
C ARG A 340 -23.83 93.60 89.87
N GLN A 341 -23.01 94.61 90.20
CA GLN A 341 -22.88 95.35 91.50
C GLN A 341 -22.23 94.54 92.64
N PHE A 342 -21.39 95.05 93.56
CA PHE A 342 -21.00 96.42 93.97
C PHE A 342 -19.79 96.36 94.95
N GLY A 343 -19.11 97.51 95.13
CA GLY A 343 -18.27 97.87 96.30
C GLY A 343 -16.78 97.49 96.16
N GLU A 344 -15.77 98.36 96.31
CA GLU A 344 -15.68 99.66 96.98
C GLU A 344 -14.63 100.55 96.30
N ARG A 345 -14.84 101.86 96.45
CA ARG A 345 -14.04 102.97 95.93
C ARG A 345 -13.04 103.46 97.00
N GLN A 346 -12.10 104.28 96.53
CA GLN A 346 -11.32 105.32 97.22
C GLN A 346 -10.02 104.89 97.93
N GLN A 347 -8.89 105.14 97.27
CA GLN A 347 -8.01 106.29 97.59
C GLN A 347 -6.75 106.23 96.72
N GLN A 348 -6.78 107.03 95.65
CA GLN A 348 -5.57 107.65 95.11
C GLN A 348 -5.10 108.74 96.08
N GLU A 349 -3.81 109.07 96.00
CA GLU A 349 -3.17 110.25 96.62
C GLU A 349 -2.89 110.20 98.12
N ARG A 350 -1.91 109.38 98.54
CA ARG A 350 -0.94 109.72 99.63
C ARG A 350 0.17 108.68 99.87
N VAL A 351 0.89 108.24 98.83
CA VAL A 351 2.21 107.59 99.03
C VAL A 351 3.20 108.03 97.95
N MET A 352 3.26 109.33 97.71
CA MET A 352 4.24 109.99 96.83
C MET A 352 5.01 111.03 97.63
N ARG A 353 5.67 110.62 98.72
CA ARG A 353 6.68 111.48 99.36
C ARG A 353 7.77 110.85 100.24
N ASP A 354 7.96 109.53 100.27
CA ASP A 354 9.08 108.92 101.03
C ASP A 354 9.80 107.77 100.29
N ARG A 355 9.77 107.74 98.95
CA ARG A 355 10.45 106.71 98.14
C ARG A 355 11.63 107.26 97.35
N GLN A 356 12.41 108.15 97.96
CA GLN A 356 13.49 108.85 97.27
C GLN A 356 14.82 108.79 98.03
N GLN A 357 15.16 107.63 98.61
CA GLN A 357 16.49 107.44 99.21
C GLN A 357 17.06 105.99 99.22
N GLN A 358 16.53 105.04 98.43
CA GLN A 358 17.13 103.69 98.27
C GLN A 358 17.03 103.11 96.84
N GLN A 359 17.25 103.93 95.81
CA GLN A 359 17.17 103.47 94.41
C GLN A 359 18.35 102.61 93.90
N PRO A 360 19.63 102.78 94.33
CA PRO A 360 20.73 102.01 93.73
C PRO A 360 20.78 100.51 94.09
N GLN A 361 20.27 100.10 95.26
CA GLN A 361 20.40 98.70 95.74
C GLN A 361 19.29 97.75 95.25
N PHE A 362 18.16 98.28 94.76
CA PHE A 362 17.04 97.46 94.28
C PHE A 362 17.19 97.05 92.81
N GLU A 363 17.81 97.90 91.98
CA GLU A 363 18.06 97.62 90.56
C GLU A 363 19.16 96.58 90.35
N GLU A 364 20.22 96.60 91.15
CA GLU A 364 21.32 95.64 91.06
C GLU A 364 20.88 94.22 91.46
N ARG A 365 20.04 94.09 92.50
CA ARG A 365 19.44 92.82 92.92
C ARG A 365 18.45 92.27 91.89
N ARG A 366 17.70 93.15 91.21
CA ARG A 366 16.77 92.77 90.14
C ARG A 366 17.51 92.26 88.90
N GLN A 367 18.60 92.91 88.51
CA GLN A 367 19.42 92.46 87.39
C GLN A 367 20.09 91.11 87.66
N GLN A 368 20.63 90.89 88.87
CA GLN A 368 21.15 89.58 89.28
C GLN A 368 20.06 88.49 89.25
N GLN A 369 18.84 88.81 89.69
CA GLN A 369 17.73 87.86 89.70
C GLN A 369 17.20 87.54 88.30
N GLU A 370 17.18 88.51 87.38
CA GLU A 370 16.84 88.30 85.97
C GLU A 370 17.91 87.46 85.24
N GLN A 371 19.19 87.66 85.56
CA GLN A 371 20.30 86.88 84.98
C GLN A 371 20.24 85.41 85.46
N MET A 372 20.02 85.19 86.76
CA MET A 372 19.84 83.83 87.30
C MET A 372 18.61 83.11 86.72
N ASN A 373 17.50 83.84 86.50
CA ASN A 373 16.32 83.28 85.84
C ASN A 373 16.57 82.93 84.36
N ARG A 374 17.38 83.72 83.64
CA ARG A 374 17.77 83.40 82.25
C ARG A 374 18.63 82.14 82.19
N GLU A 375 19.62 82.01 83.07
CA GLU A 375 20.45 80.81 83.13
C GLU A 375 19.63 79.56 83.50
N ARG A 376 18.73 79.69 84.48
CA ARG A 376 17.82 78.59 84.87
C ARG A 376 16.88 78.18 83.74
N ASN A 377 16.33 79.15 82.98
CA ASN A 377 15.49 78.86 81.82
C ASN A 377 16.31 78.23 80.68
N ALA A 378 17.51 78.71 80.39
CA ALA A 378 18.39 78.11 79.39
C ALA A 378 18.77 76.67 79.75
N GLN A 379 19.01 76.40 81.03
CA GLN A 379 19.32 75.05 81.53
C GLN A 379 18.09 74.12 81.49
N ALA A 380 16.90 74.65 81.80
CA ALA A 380 15.65 73.91 81.67
C ALA A 380 15.33 73.56 80.20
N GLU A 381 15.59 74.48 79.27
CA GLU A 381 15.38 74.27 77.85
C GLU A 381 16.37 73.23 77.28
N ASN A 382 17.63 73.27 77.72
CA ASN A 382 18.63 72.28 77.33
C ASN A 382 18.26 70.87 77.85
N ASN A 383 17.80 70.76 79.09
CA ASN A 383 17.31 69.49 79.65
C ASN A 383 16.09 68.95 78.89
N ARG A 384 15.20 69.83 78.43
CA ARG A 384 14.03 69.46 77.63
C ARG A 384 14.44 68.91 76.26
N ARG A 385 15.38 69.57 75.57
CA ARG A 385 15.91 69.09 74.28
C ARG A 385 16.58 67.72 74.41
N GLN A 386 17.39 67.52 75.45
CA GLN A 386 18.01 66.20 75.71
C GLN A 386 16.99 65.11 76.07
N PHE A 387 15.84 65.47 76.64
CA PHE A 387 14.77 64.51 76.91
C PHE A 387 14.02 64.14 75.62
N GLU A 388 13.70 65.14 74.78
CA GLU A 388 13.04 64.93 73.48
C GLU A 388 13.93 64.13 72.52
N GLU A 389 15.24 64.37 72.47
CA GLU A 389 16.18 63.55 71.69
C GLU A 389 16.20 62.09 72.15
N ARG A 390 16.24 61.85 73.47
CA ARG A 390 16.18 60.47 74.01
C ARG A 390 14.89 59.75 73.66
N GLN A 391 13.76 60.43 73.69
CA GLN A 391 12.49 59.84 73.26
C GLN A 391 12.49 59.49 71.77
N GLN A 392 12.96 60.40 70.92
CA GLN A 392 13.06 60.13 69.48
C GLN A 392 14.03 58.99 69.16
N GLN A 393 15.11 58.85 69.92
CA GLN A 393 16.07 57.77 69.76
C GLN A 393 15.47 56.42 70.19
N GLN A 394 14.72 56.37 71.29
CA GLN A 394 13.98 55.17 71.68
C GLN A 394 12.92 54.77 70.66
N GLU A 395 12.20 55.75 70.08
CA GLU A 395 11.17 55.47 69.06
C GLU A 395 11.78 54.91 67.76
N ARG A 396 12.95 55.42 67.34
CA ARG A 396 13.69 54.87 66.18
C ARG A 396 14.10 53.42 66.41
N VAL A 397 14.69 53.10 67.56
CA VAL A 397 15.10 51.73 67.91
C VAL A 397 13.90 50.79 67.94
N MET A 398 12.75 51.23 68.44
CA MET A 398 11.52 50.42 68.42
C MET A 398 11.02 50.16 66.99
N ARG A 399 11.04 51.16 66.11
CA ARG A 399 10.64 51.01 64.70
C ARG A 399 11.57 50.09 63.93
N GLU A 400 12.88 50.21 64.11
CA GLU A 400 13.86 49.31 63.49
C GLU A 400 13.66 47.87 63.94
N ARG A 401 13.41 47.64 65.24
CA ARG A 401 13.13 46.30 65.77
C ARG A 401 11.85 45.70 65.16
N GLN A 402 10.78 46.49 65.02
CA GLN A 402 9.55 46.04 64.37
C GLN A 402 9.75 45.69 62.90
N GLN A 403 10.50 46.52 62.15
CA GLN A 403 10.84 46.23 60.75
C GLN A 403 11.66 44.94 60.62
N GLN A 404 12.61 44.71 61.52
CA GLN A 404 13.43 43.52 61.52
C GLN A 404 12.61 42.25 61.85
N GLU A 405 11.66 42.34 62.79
CA GLU A 405 10.73 41.24 63.08
C GLU A 405 9.81 40.93 61.89
N GLN A 406 9.35 41.95 61.16
CA GLN A 406 8.52 41.77 59.97
C GLN A 406 9.28 41.08 58.84
N MET A 407 10.51 41.52 58.54
CA MET A 407 11.37 40.84 57.55
C MET A 407 11.65 39.39 57.92
N ASN A 408 11.89 39.10 59.21
CA ASN A 408 12.12 37.72 59.66
C ASN A 408 10.86 36.85 59.50
N ARG A 409 9.66 37.40 59.72
CA ARG A 409 8.40 36.68 59.46
C ARG A 409 8.20 36.36 57.98
N GLU A 410 8.44 37.34 57.10
CA GLU A 410 8.31 37.14 55.65
C GLU A 410 9.32 36.09 55.14
N ARG A 411 10.57 36.16 55.60
CA ARG A 411 11.60 35.18 55.26
C ARG A 411 11.24 33.76 55.71
N ASN A 412 10.69 33.62 56.91
CA ASN A 412 10.23 32.32 57.43
C ASN A 412 9.02 31.79 56.63
N ALA A 413 8.06 32.66 56.29
CA ALA A 413 6.91 32.28 55.46
C ALA A 413 7.35 31.81 54.06
N GLN A 414 8.34 32.48 53.46
CA GLN A 414 8.90 32.10 52.18
C GLN A 414 9.66 30.76 52.24
N ALA A 415 10.43 30.53 53.31
CA ALA A 415 11.11 29.26 53.54
C ALA A 415 10.12 28.10 53.70
N GLU A 416 9.02 28.31 54.40
CA GLU A 416 7.96 27.30 54.57
C GLU A 416 7.25 26.98 53.25
N ASN A 417 6.96 28.00 52.44
CA ASN A 417 6.35 27.81 51.12
C ASN A 417 7.27 27.01 50.17
N ASN A 418 8.56 27.33 50.16
CA ASN A 418 9.56 26.56 49.38
C ASN A 418 9.63 25.10 49.84
N ARG A 419 9.53 24.83 51.14
CA ARG A 419 9.52 23.47 51.69
C ARG A 419 8.29 22.68 51.23
N ARG A 420 7.09 23.29 51.28
CA ARG A 420 5.85 22.67 50.80
C ARG A 420 5.92 22.32 49.31
N GLN A 421 6.41 23.24 48.48
CA GLN A 421 6.59 22.99 47.04
C GLN A 421 7.62 21.89 46.74
N PHE A 422 8.62 21.70 47.60
CA PHE A 422 9.57 20.61 47.46
C PHE A 422 8.94 19.26 47.82
N GLU A 423 8.19 19.20 48.91
CA GLU A 423 7.46 18.01 49.35
C GLU A 423 6.38 17.58 48.33
N GLU A 424 5.64 18.53 47.75
CA GLU A 424 4.68 18.25 46.67
C GLU A 424 5.35 17.67 45.42
N ARG A 425 6.50 18.21 45.02
CA ARG A 425 7.28 17.68 43.88
C ARG A 425 7.76 16.25 44.12
N GLN A 426 8.19 15.92 45.34
CA GLN A 426 8.56 14.54 45.67
C GLN A 426 7.36 13.59 45.60
N GLN A 427 6.22 13.97 46.17
CA GLN A 427 5.00 13.16 46.10
C GLN A 427 4.52 12.97 44.65
N GLN A 428 4.64 13.99 43.81
CA GLN A 428 4.29 13.91 42.40
C GLN A 428 5.24 12.96 41.64
N GLN A 429 6.54 13.00 41.90
CA GLN A 429 7.50 12.04 41.34
C GLN A 429 7.20 10.61 41.77
N GLU A 430 6.83 10.39 43.03
CA GLU A 430 6.49 9.05 43.54
C GLU A 430 5.21 8.50 42.88
N ARG A 431 4.19 9.35 42.66
CA ARG A 431 2.98 8.98 41.91
C ARG A 431 3.29 8.58 40.48
N VAL A 432 4.09 9.36 39.77
CA VAL A 432 4.51 9.06 38.39
C VAL A 432 5.29 7.74 38.33
N MET A 433 6.17 7.46 39.30
CA MET A 433 6.86 6.17 39.36
C MET A 433 5.91 4.99 39.58
N ARG A 434 4.92 5.13 40.47
CA ARG A 434 3.91 4.08 40.71
C ARG A 434 3.03 3.83 39.49
N GLU A 435 2.58 4.89 38.81
CA GLU A 435 1.82 4.78 37.57
C GLU A 435 2.64 4.08 36.48
N ARG A 436 3.93 4.43 36.34
CA ARG A 436 4.82 3.78 35.38
C ARG A 436 4.99 2.29 35.67
N GLN A 437 5.16 1.90 36.94
CA GLN A 437 5.24 0.48 37.32
C GLN A 437 3.95 -0.29 37.01
N GLN A 438 2.79 0.31 37.30
CA GLN A 438 1.49 -0.31 36.96
C GLN A 438 1.32 -0.46 35.44
N GLN A 439 1.75 0.54 34.68
CA GLN A 439 1.69 0.51 33.21
C GLN A 439 2.63 -0.55 32.62
N GLU A 440 3.83 -0.73 33.18
CA GLU A 440 4.75 -1.80 32.80
C GLU A 440 4.17 -3.19 33.10
N GLN A 441 3.49 -3.36 34.24
CA GLN A 441 2.86 -4.62 34.59
C GLN A 441 1.70 -4.97 33.64
N MET A 442 0.82 -4.00 33.35
CA MET A 442 -0.24 -4.19 32.34
C MET A 442 0.33 -4.52 30.95
N ASN A 443 1.42 -3.86 30.55
CA ASN A 443 2.07 -4.14 29.28
C ASN A 443 2.65 -5.57 29.23
N ARG A 444 3.20 -6.09 30.33
CA ARG A 444 3.68 -7.48 30.40
C ARG A 444 2.54 -8.49 30.26
N GLU A 445 1.43 -8.30 30.99
CA GLU A 445 0.27 -9.19 30.89
C GLU A 445 -0.33 -9.17 29.48
N ARG A 446 -0.43 -7.98 28.89
CA ARG A 446 -0.93 -7.81 27.52
C ARG A 446 -0.02 -8.48 26.48
N ASN A 447 1.30 -8.39 26.66
CA ASN A 447 2.26 -9.08 25.78
C ASN A 447 2.17 -10.61 25.93
N ALA A 448 2.01 -11.13 27.15
CA ALA A 448 1.82 -12.55 27.39
C ALA A 448 0.53 -13.06 26.71
N GLN A 449 -0.56 -12.30 26.77
CA GLN A 449 -1.81 -12.64 26.11
C GLN A 449 -1.70 -12.57 24.57
N ALA A 450 -0.95 -11.59 24.05
CA ALA A 450 -0.65 -11.49 22.63
C ALA A 450 0.14 -12.70 22.11
N GLU A 451 1.13 -13.16 22.88
CA GLU A 451 1.93 -14.33 22.54
C GLU A 451 1.09 -15.61 22.53
N ASN A 452 0.19 -15.75 23.51
CA ASN A 452 -0.72 -16.90 23.57
C ASN A 452 -1.69 -16.93 22.37
N ASN A 453 -2.24 -15.78 22.00
CA ASN A 453 -3.08 -15.64 20.80
C ASN A 453 -2.31 -15.98 19.51
N ARG A 454 -1.02 -15.60 19.43
CA ARG A 454 -0.16 -15.90 18.29
C ARG A 454 0.06 -17.41 18.15
N ARG A 455 0.33 -18.12 19.25
CA ARG A 455 0.47 -19.59 19.26
C ARG A 455 -0.81 -20.27 18.77
N GLN A 456 -1.97 -19.86 19.27
CA GLN A 456 -3.27 -20.41 18.82
C GLN A 456 -3.57 -20.13 17.35
N PHE A 457 -3.10 -18.99 16.81
CA PHE A 457 -3.26 -18.68 15.40
C PHE A 457 -2.33 -19.54 14.53
N GLU A 458 -1.08 -19.72 14.94
CA GLU A 458 -0.12 -20.58 14.26
C GLU A 458 -0.57 -22.04 14.24
N GLU A 459 -1.12 -22.56 15.34
CA GLU A 459 -1.72 -23.90 15.41
C GLU A 459 -2.90 -24.06 14.44
N ARG A 460 -3.83 -23.10 14.41
CA ARG A 460 -4.94 -23.12 13.45
C ARG A 460 -4.46 -23.06 12.01
N ARG A 461 -3.42 -22.27 11.73
CA ARG A 461 -2.84 -22.19 10.40
C ARG A 461 -2.25 -23.52 9.97
N GLN A 462 -1.49 -24.19 10.86
CA GLN A 462 -0.92 -25.50 10.58
C GLN A 462 -2.00 -26.56 10.34
N GLN A 463 -3.07 -26.58 11.16
CA GLN A 463 -4.21 -27.48 10.94
C GLN A 463 -4.88 -27.25 9.58
N GLN A 464 -5.03 -25.99 9.17
CA GLN A 464 -5.65 -25.65 7.88
C GLN A 464 -4.74 -26.00 6.69
N GLU A 465 -3.42 -25.80 6.82
CA GLU A 465 -2.44 -26.27 5.83
C GLU A 465 -2.47 -27.80 5.70
N GLN A 466 -2.60 -28.54 6.81
CA GLN A 466 -2.70 -29.99 6.80
C GLN A 466 -3.99 -30.48 6.11
N MET A 467 -5.15 -29.92 6.46
CA MET A 467 -6.42 -30.24 5.76
C MET A 467 -6.34 -29.96 4.25
N ASN A 468 -5.69 -28.86 3.85
CA ASN A 468 -5.53 -28.54 2.44
C ASN A 468 -4.61 -29.54 1.72
N ARG A 469 -3.56 -30.05 2.38
CA ARG A 469 -2.72 -31.12 1.82
C ARG A 469 -3.51 -32.41 1.64
N GLU A 470 -4.22 -32.86 2.67
CA GLU A 470 -5.03 -34.08 2.60
C GLU A 470 -6.10 -33.97 1.49
N ARG A 471 -6.75 -32.81 1.36
CA ARG A 471 -7.71 -32.56 0.29
C ARG A 471 -7.07 -32.60 -1.10
N ASN A 472 -5.87 -32.04 -1.27
CA ASN A 472 -5.15 -32.08 -2.54
C ASN A 472 -4.69 -33.50 -2.89
N GLU A 473 -4.17 -34.26 -1.92
CA GLU A 473 -3.80 -35.66 -2.10
C GLU A 473 -5.02 -36.52 -2.48
N GLN A 474 -6.17 -36.27 -1.85
CA GLN A 474 -7.41 -36.97 -2.19
C GLN A 474 -7.89 -36.60 -3.62
N ALA A 475 -7.75 -35.34 -4.02
CA ALA A 475 -8.08 -34.90 -5.38
C ALA A 475 -7.15 -35.54 -6.43
N GLU A 476 -5.84 -35.64 -6.15
CA GLU A 476 -4.89 -36.34 -7.03
C GLU A 476 -5.19 -37.82 -7.14
N ASN A 477 -5.48 -38.50 -6.02
CA ASN A 477 -5.86 -39.91 -6.03
C ASN A 477 -7.14 -40.16 -6.84
N ASN A 478 -8.15 -39.30 -6.67
CA ASN A 478 -9.37 -39.37 -7.47
C ASN A 478 -9.08 -39.18 -8.96
N ARG A 479 -8.18 -38.26 -9.32
CA ARG A 479 -7.76 -38.02 -10.69
C ARG A 479 -7.06 -39.24 -11.30
N ARG A 480 -6.11 -39.85 -10.57
CA ARG A 480 -5.41 -41.07 -11.00
C ARG A 480 -6.38 -42.23 -11.24
N GLN A 481 -7.32 -42.45 -10.31
CA GLN A 481 -8.35 -43.49 -10.47
C GLN A 481 -9.29 -43.23 -11.66
N PHE A 482 -9.53 -41.97 -12.01
CA PHE A 482 -10.31 -41.63 -13.19
C PHE A 482 -9.54 -41.92 -14.48
N GLU A 483 -8.26 -41.54 -14.54
CA GLU A 483 -7.37 -41.81 -15.67
C GLU A 483 -7.17 -43.32 -15.89
N GLU A 484 -6.98 -44.11 -14.83
CA GLU A 484 -6.89 -45.57 -14.92
C GLU A 484 -8.18 -46.20 -15.49
N ARG A 485 -9.36 -45.73 -15.05
CA ARG A 485 -10.65 -46.20 -15.59
C ARG A 485 -10.82 -45.86 -17.07
N GLN A 486 -10.37 -44.70 -17.51
CA GLN A 486 -10.38 -44.35 -18.93
C GLN A 486 -9.47 -45.26 -19.74
N GLN A 487 -8.24 -45.51 -19.26
CA GLN A 487 -7.31 -46.41 -19.96
C GLN A 487 -7.84 -47.84 -20.05
N GLN A 488 -8.49 -48.34 -19.00
CA GLN A 488 -9.14 -49.65 -19.03
C GLN A 488 -10.28 -49.69 -20.06
N GLN A 489 -11.14 -48.68 -20.12
CA GLN A 489 -12.20 -48.60 -21.14
C GLN A 489 -11.65 -48.51 -22.56
N GLU A 490 -10.58 -47.74 -22.78
CA GLU A 490 -9.90 -47.69 -24.08
C GLU A 490 -9.30 -49.04 -24.45
N GLY A 491 -8.69 -49.75 -23.49
CA GLY A 491 -8.18 -51.11 -23.68
C GLY A 491 -9.26 -52.08 -24.13
N VAL A 492 -10.39 -52.12 -23.42
CA VAL A 492 -11.54 -52.97 -23.75
C VAL A 492 -12.12 -52.62 -25.13
N MET A 493 -12.22 -51.33 -25.47
CA MET A 493 -12.69 -50.89 -26.79
C MET A 493 -11.74 -51.32 -27.92
N ARG A 494 -10.42 -51.21 -27.71
CA ARG A 494 -9.43 -51.68 -28.69
C ARG A 494 -9.48 -53.19 -28.89
N GLU A 495 -9.62 -53.94 -27.81
CA GLU A 495 -9.72 -55.40 -27.87
C GLU A 495 -10.99 -55.84 -28.60
N ARG A 496 -12.12 -55.18 -28.32
CA ARG A 496 -13.39 -55.40 -29.05
C ARG A 496 -13.26 -55.08 -30.53
N GLN A 497 -12.61 -53.99 -30.91
CA GLN A 497 -12.36 -53.64 -32.31
C GLN A 497 -11.49 -54.68 -33.03
N GLN A 498 -10.43 -55.16 -32.37
CA GLN A 498 -9.59 -56.24 -32.93
C GLN A 498 -10.38 -57.53 -33.12
N GLN A 499 -11.24 -57.88 -32.16
CA GLN A 499 -12.07 -59.08 -32.24
C GLN A 499 -13.13 -58.97 -33.34
N GLU A 500 -13.75 -57.80 -33.53
CA GLU A 500 -14.65 -57.53 -34.65
C GLU A 500 -13.93 -57.62 -35.99
N GLN A 501 -12.69 -57.10 -36.08
CA GLN A 501 -11.90 -57.18 -37.30
C GLN A 501 -11.54 -58.63 -37.64
N MET A 502 -11.07 -59.42 -36.68
CA MET A 502 -10.81 -60.86 -36.89
C MET A 502 -12.08 -61.62 -37.29
N ASN A 503 -13.23 -61.32 -36.68
CA ASN A 503 -14.49 -61.94 -37.07
C ASN A 503 -14.92 -61.58 -38.50
N ARG A 504 -14.70 -60.33 -38.93
CA ARG A 504 -14.95 -59.91 -40.32
C ARG A 504 -14.05 -60.64 -41.30
N GLU A 505 -12.75 -60.75 -41.01
CA GLU A 505 -11.81 -61.47 -41.87
C GLU A 505 -12.16 -62.95 -41.96
N ARG A 506 -12.50 -63.59 -40.84
CA ARG A 506 -12.95 -64.98 -40.80
C ARG A 506 -14.23 -65.21 -41.59
N ASN A 507 -15.21 -64.30 -41.49
CA ASN A 507 -16.46 -64.38 -42.25
C ASN A 507 -16.22 -64.18 -43.76
N ALA A 508 -15.38 -63.21 -44.14
CA ALA A 508 -15.00 -62.99 -45.54
C ALA A 508 -14.29 -64.21 -46.13
N GLN A 509 -13.43 -64.87 -45.35
CA GLN A 509 -12.75 -66.09 -45.77
C GLN A 509 -13.70 -67.28 -45.90
N ALA A 510 -14.68 -67.41 -44.99
CA ALA A 510 -15.72 -68.43 -45.09
C ALA A 510 -16.61 -68.23 -46.33
N GLU A 511 -17.00 -66.99 -46.64
CA GLU A 511 -17.74 -66.67 -47.87
C GLU A 511 -16.95 -66.99 -49.12
N ASN A 512 -15.65 -66.66 -49.15
CA ASN A 512 -14.80 -66.96 -50.30
C ASN A 512 -14.67 -68.48 -50.52
N ASN A 513 -14.47 -69.24 -49.44
CA ASN A 513 -14.44 -70.71 -49.50
C ASN A 513 -15.76 -71.29 -50.01
N ARG A 514 -16.90 -70.72 -49.58
CA ARG A 514 -18.23 -71.13 -50.04
C ARG A 514 -18.43 -70.86 -51.53
N ARG A 515 -18.04 -69.67 -52.01
CA ARG A 515 -18.09 -69.33 -53.45
C ARG A 515 -17.24 -70.28 -54.28
N GLN A 516 -16.01 -70.56 -53.86
CA GLN A 516 -15.14 -71.53 -54.55
C GLN A 516 -15.72 -72.96 -54.55
N PHE A 517 -16.44 -73.34 -53.51
CA PHE A 517 -17.13 -74.64 -53.47
C PHE A 517 -18.30 -74.67 -54.46
N GLU A 518 -19.13 -73.63 -54.47
CA GLU A 518 -20.26 -73.50 -55.41
C GLU A 518 -19.80 -73.44 -56.87
N GLU A 519 -18.71 -72.71 -57.17
CA GLU A 519 -18.10 -72.69 -58.51
C GLU A 519 -17.63 -74.07 -58.95
N ARG A 520 -16.96 -74.82 -58.06
CA ARG A 520 -16.53 -76.21 -58.35
C ARG A 520 -17.71 -77.13 -58.62
N GLN A 521 -18.81 -77.00 -57.87
CA GLN A 521 -20.02 -77.78 -58.13
C GLN A 521 -20.65 -77.45 -59.49
N GLN A 522 -20.79 -76.17 -59.82
CA GLN A 522 -21.30 -75.77 -61.13
C GLN A 522 -20.40 -76.24 -62.27
N GLN A 523 -19.08 -76.25 -62.06
CA GLN A 523 -18.14 -76.75 -63.06
C GLN A 523 -18.28 -78.27 -63.27
N GLN A 524 -18.45 -79.04 -62.19
CA GLN A 524 -18.75 -80.47 -62.29
C GLN A 524 -20.09 -80.76 -62.98
N GLU A 525 -21.13 -79.99 -62.68
CA GLU A 525 -22.43 -80.11 -63.36
C GLU A 525 -22.33 -79.79 -64.86
N ARG A 526 -21.58 -78.76 -65.24
CA ARG A 526 -21.33 -78.43 -66.66
C ARG A 526 -20.65 -79.58 -67.38
N VAL A 527 -19.58 -80.14 -66.80
CA VAL A 527 -18.86 -81.29 -67.38
C VAL A 527 -19.77 -82.52 -67.49
N MET A 528 -20.60 -82.78 -66.48
CA MET A 528 -21.59 -83.87 -66.52
C MET A 528 -22.64 -83.66 -67.62
N ARG A 529 -23.16 -82.44 -67.77
CA ARG A 529 -24.12 -82.11 -68.83
C ARG A 529 -23.51 -82.23 -70.22
N GLU A 530 -22.29 -81.74 -70.43
CA GLU A 530 -21.56 -81.89 -71.69
C GLU A 530 -21.34 -83.37 -72.03
N ARG A 531 -20.94 -84.17 -71.04
CA ARG A 531 -20.77 -85.62 -71.21
C ARG A 531 -22.09 -86.30 -71.59
N GLN A 532 -23.21 -85.96 -70.94
CA GLN A 532 -24.53 -86.50 -71.27
C GLN A 532 -24.97 -86.11 -72.69
N GLN A 533 -24.76 -84.85 -73.10
CA GLN A 533 -25.05 -84.41 -74.46
C GLN A 533 -24.20 -85.16 -75.49
N GLN A 534 -22.93 -85.41 -75.18
CA GLN A 534 -22.03 -86.15 -76.06
C GLN A 534 -22.41 -87.64 -76.17
N GLU A 535 -22.84 -88.25 -75.07
CA GLU A 535 -23.39 -89.61 -75.07
C GLU A 535 -24.70 -89.69 -75.86
N GLN A 536 -25.57 -88.69 -75.76
CA GLN A 536 -26.82 -88.61 -76.52
C GLN A 536 -26.55 -88.45 -78.03
N MET A 537 -25.64 -87.55 -78.41
CA MET A 537 -25.19 -87.41 -79.80
C MET A 537 -24.59 -88.71 -80.35
N ASN A 538 -23.79 -89.43 -79.55
CA ASN A 538 -23.23 -90.71 -79.95
C ASN A 538 -24.32 -91.79 -80.11
N ARG A 539 -25.34 -91.82 -79.25
CA ARG A 539 -26.50 -92.72 -79.40
C ARG A 539 -27.30 -92.42 -80.66
N GLU A 540 -27.59 -91.16 -80.93
CA GLU A 540 -28.30 -90.74 -82.15
C GLU A 540 -27.51 -91.10 -83.41
N ARG A 541 -26.19 -90.85 -83.40
CA ARG A 541 -25.29 -91.23 -84.51
C ARG A 541 -25.26 -92.74 -84.73
N ASN A 542 -25.22 -93.55 -83.66
CA ASN A 542 -25.26 -95.01 -83.75
C ASN A 542 -26.62 -95.52 -84.25
N ALA A 543 -27.74 -94.96 -83.76
CA ALA A 543 -29.09 -95.30 -84.22
C ALA A 543 -29.28 -94.95 -85.71
N GLN A 544 -28.72 -93.83 -86.16
CA GLN A 544 -28.74 -93.43 -87.57
C GLN A 544 -27.89 -94.35 -88.45
N ALA A 545 -26.73 -94.80 -87.94
CA ALA A 545 -25.90 -95.81 -88.62
C ALA A 545 -26.63 -97.17 -88.73
N GLU A 546 -27.31 -97.61 -87.67
CA GLU A 546 -28.15 -98.83 -87.71
C GLU A 546 -29.31 -98.70 -88.69
N ASN A 547 -29.99 -97.55 -88.72
CA ASN A 547 -31.09 -97.33 -89.64
C ASN A 547 -30.62 -97.34 -91.10
N ASN A 548 -29.47 -96.69 -91.37
CA ASN A 548 -28.82 -96.76 -92.68
C ASN A 548 -28.43 -98.19 -93.07
N ARG A 549 -27.95 -98.99 -92.11
CA ARG A 549 -27.63 -100.41 -92.33
C ARG A 549 -28.89 -101.24 -92.64
N ARG A 550 -29.99 -101.04 -91.90
CA ARG A 550 -31.28 -101.68 -92.18
C ARG A 550 -31.82 -101.32 -93.55
N GLN A 551 -31.77 -100.04 -93.93
CA GLN A 551 -32.17 -99.60 -95.28
C GLN A 551 -31.25 -100.14 -96.39
N PHE A 552 -29.99 -100.43 -96.09
CA PHE A 552 -29.08 -101.08 -97.02
C PHE A 552 -29.42 -102.58 -97.16
N GLU A 553 -29.70 -103.27 -96.04
CA GLU A 553 -30.13 -104.66 -96.02
C GLU A 553 -31.52 -104.87 -96.68
N GLU A 554 -32.46 -103.95 -96.50
CA GLU A 554 -33.75 -103.96 -97.21
C GLU A 554 -33.58 -103.77 -98.72
N ARG A 555 -32.66 -102.88 -99.15
CA ARG A 555 -32.32 -102.71 -100.56
C ARG A 555 -31.66 -103.95 -101.16
N GLN A 556 -30.81 -104.65 -100.39
CA GLN A 556 -30.23 -105.93 -100.78
C GLN A 556 -31.33 -107.00 -100.94
N GLN A 557 -32.27 -107.10 -100.00
CA GLN A 557 -33.39 -108.05 -100.10
C GLN A 557 -34.36 -107.71 -101.24
N GLN A 558 -34.57 -106.42 -101.55
CA GLN A 558 -35.33 -106.01 -102.74
C GLN A 558 -34.59 -106.35 -104.03
N GLN A 559 -33.27 -106.17 -104.10
CA GLN A 559 -32.46 -106.62 -105.23
C GLN A 559 -32.50 -108.15 -105.38
N GLU A 560 -32.46 -108.93 -104.30
CA GLU A 560 -32.58 -110.39 -104.35
C GLU A 560 -33.98 -110.84 -104.83
N ARG A 561 -35.06 -110.15 -104.45
CA ARG A 561 -36.41 -110.43 -105.00
C ARG A 561 -36.51 -110.13 -106.49
N VAL A 562 -35.96 -109.00 -106.93
CA VAL A 562 -35.90 -108.61 -108.35
C VAL A 562 -35.00 -109.56 -109.16
N MET A 563 -33.96 -110.13 -108.55
CA MET A 563 -33.10 -111.15 -109.17
C MET A 563 -33.77 -112.53 -109.23
N ARG A 564 -34.68 -112.86 -108.29
CA ARG A 564 -35.50 -114.08 -108.32
C ARG A 564 -36.54 -114.07 -109.45
N ASP A 565 -37.18 -112.93 -109.70
CA ASP A 565 -38.23 -112.80 -110.73
C ASP A 565 -37.67 -112.69 -112.17
N ARG A 566 -36.34 -112.55 -112.33
CA ARG A 566 -35.69 -112.39 -113.64
C ARG A 566 -34.98 -113.65 -114.16
N GLN A 567 -35.09 -114.78 -113.46
CA GLN A 567 -34.39 -116.05 -113.78
C GLN A 567 -35.26 -117.12 -114.49
N GLN A 568 -36.27 -116.71 -115.28
CA GLN A 568 -37.06 -117.64 -116.13
C GLN A 568 -36.87 -117.49 -117.66
N GLN A 569 -35.91 -116.70 -118.16
CA GLN A 569 -35.56 -116.72 -119.59
C GLN A 569 -34.04 -116.52 -119.79
N GLN A 570 -33.36 -117.59 -120.25
CA GLN A 570 -32.00 -117.60 -120.82
C GLN A 570 -32.05 -117.19 -122.31
N PRO A 571 -30.95 -116.91 -123.07
CA PRO A 571 -29.56 -117.40 -122.89
C PRO A 571 -28.39 -116.41 -123.21
N GLN A 572 -27.19 -116.91 -122.87
CA GLN A 572 -25.81 -116.69 -123.35
C GLN A 572 -25.48 -115.54 -124.33
N PHE A 573 -24.36 -114.82 -124.08
CA PHE A 573 -23.24 -114.67 -125.03
C PHE A 573 -21.97 -114.11 -124.36
N GLU A 574 -20.87 -114.48 -125.00
CA GLU A 574 -19.45 -114.39 -124.67
C GLU A 574 -18.78 -113.00 -124.80
N ARG A 575 -17.53 -112.93 -124.26
CA ARG A 575 -16.31 -112.22 -124.76
C ARG A 575 -15.84 -110.88 -124.15
N ARG A 576 -14.67 -111.02 -123.50
CA ARG A 576 -13.34 -110.35 -123.73
C ARG A 576 -13.06 -108.90 -123.28
N ASN A 577 -11.82 -108.79 -122.78
CA ASN A 577 -10.87 -107.64 -122.77
C ASN A 577 -11.21 -106.47 -121.83
N GLN A 578 -10.30 -105.70 -121.23
CA GLN A 578 -8.83 -105.62 -121.10
C GLN A 578 -8.60 -104.53 -120.01
N GLU A 579 -7.47 -104.59 -119.31
CA GLU A 579 -6.78 -103.52 -118.55
C GLU A 579 -6.58 -102.21 -119.36
N PRO A 580 -5.86 -101.13 -118.92
CA PRO A 580 -5.57 -100.54 -117.59
C PRO A 580 -5.59 -98.96 -117.58
N GLY A 581 -5.26 -98.34 -116.43
CA GLY A 581 -4.64 -97.00 -116.34
C GLY A 581 -5.59 -95.80 -116.34
N ASN A 582 -5.21 -94.56 -116.00
CA ASN A 582 -4.08 -93.92 -115.34
C ASN A 582 -4.38 -92.40 -115.45
N ARG A 583 -3.92 -91.59 -114.49
CA ARG A 583 -3.71 -90.12 -114.55
C ARG A 583 -4.92 -89.19 -114.79
N GLY A 584 -5.06 -88.27 -113.84
CA GLY A 584 -4.58 -86.90 -114.09
C GLY A 584 -5.62 -85.77 -114.01
N GLY A 585 -5.26 -84.74 -113.24
CA GLY A 585 -5.47 -83.35 -113.67
C GLY A 585 -6.36 -82.48 -112.78
N GLY A 586 -5.80 -81.32 -112.37
CA GLY A 586 -6.52 -80.12 -111.94
C GLY A 586 -6.19 -79.70 -110.51
N PHE A 587 -5.12 -78.96 -110.22
CA PHE A 587 -5.01 -77.47 -110.30
C PHE A 587 -6.25 -76.75 -109.72
N GLY A 588 -6.18 -75.77 -108.82
CA GLY A 588 -5.17 -74.99 -108.10
C GLY A 588 -5.99 -74.05 -107.19
N GLY A 589 -5.48 -73.22 -106.29
CA GLY A 589 -4.15 -72.90 -105.81
C GLY A 589 -4.28 -71.79 -104.75
N PHE A 590 -3.21 -71.62 -103.96
CA PHE A 590 -2.74 -70.40 -103.26
C PHE A 590 -3.69 -69.73 -102.25
N GLY A 591 -3.30 -69.34 -101.03
CA GLY A 591 -2.04 -69.09 -100.32
C GLY A 591 -2.45 -68.25 -99.10
N ARG A 592 -1.74 -68.06 -97.98
CA ARG A 592 -0.40 -68.34 -97.51
C ARG A 592 -0.47 -68.55 -95.99
N GLN A 593 0.47 -69.37 -95.53
CA GLN A 593 0.95 -69.62 -94.17
C GLN A 593 1.95 -68.48 -93.74
N PRO A 594 2.72 -68.53 -92.62
CA PRO A 594 2.69 -69.45 -91.47
C PRO A 594 3.10 -68.87 -90.06
N ARG A 595 2.83 -69.67 -89.00
CA ARG A 595 3.72 -70.17 -87.89
C ARG A 595 4.47 -69.19 -86.95
N GLN A 596 4.90 -69.51 -85.71
CA GLN A 596 4.85 -70.68 -84.80
C GLN A 596 5.35 -70.21 -83.42
N GLU A 597 4.73 -70.66 -82.31
CA GLU A 597 5.24 -71.62 -81.29
C GLU A 597 6.30 -71.07 -80.30
N GLN A 598 5.96 -71.02 -78.99
CA GLN A 598 6.34 -71.97 -77.91
C GLN A 598 7.58 -71.46 -77.15
N GLN A 599 7.82 -71.63 -75.85
CA GLN A 599 7.29 -72.47 -74.76
C GLN A 599 7.78 -71.86 -73.42
N GLN A 600 7.13 -72.23 -72.31
CA GLN A 600 7.41 -71.94 -70.87
C GLN A 600 8.57 -72.83 -70.30
N PRO A 601 8.85 -72.94 -68.96
CA PRO A 601 9.12 -72.02 -67.81
C PRO A 601 10.33 -72.54 -66.94
N PRO A 602 10.40 -72.56 -65.57
CA PRO A 602 10.06 -71.65 -64.44
C PRO A 602 11.21 -71.42 -63.38
N ALA A 603 10.89 -70.65 -62.31
CA ALA A 603 11.28 -70.78 -60.86
C ALA A 603 12.28 -69.78 -60.19
N GLN A 604 11.88 -69.35 -58.96
CA GLN A 604 12.56 -68.53 -57.89
C GLN A 604 13.60 -69.36 -57.07
N PRO A 605 14.43 -68.89 -56.08
CA PRO A 605 14.25 -67.78 -55.10
C PRO A 605 15.52 -66.94 -54.66
N ALA A 606 15.35 -66.11 -53.61
CA ALA A 606 16.21 -65.07 -52.96
C ALA A 606 17.54 -65.55 -52.29
N PRO A 607 18.30 -64.81 -51.41
CA PRO A 607 18.27 -63.39 -50.92
C PRO A 607 19.67 -62.70 -50.68
N GLN A 608 19.65 -61.51 -50.05
CA GLN A 608 20.64 -60.90 -49.11
C GLN A 608 21.76 -59.91 -49.53
N GLN A 609 21.68 -58.75 -48.85
CA GLN A 609 22.71 -57.95 -48.13
C GLN A 609 23.88 -57.25 -48.87
N GLY A 610 24.10 -55.97 -48.49
CA GLY A 610 25.44 -55.46 -48.25
C GLY A 610 25.77 -54.04 -48.74
N GLY A 611 25.68 -53.06 -47.83
CA GLY A 611 26.82 -52.18 -47.48
C GLY A 611 27.13 -50.91 -48.27
N GLY A 612 27.47 -49.85 -47.52
CA GLY A 612 28.39 -48.75 -47.88
C GLY A 612 27.72 -47.53 -48.52
N ASP A 613 27.40 -46.45 -47.81
CA ASP A 613 28.26 -45.46 -47.12
C ASP A 613 29.02 -44.48 -48.05
N ARG A 614 28.87 -43.20 -47.70
CA ARG A 614 29.62 -41.97 -48.07
C ARG A 614 29.57 -41.41 -49.51
N GLY A 615 29.31 -40.11 -49.56
CA GLY A 615 29.65 -39.29 -50.72
C GLY A 615 29.13 -37.85 -50.65
N ASP A 616 29.55 -37.10 -49.64
CA ASP A 616 29.47 -35.64 -49.58
C ASP A 616 30.14 -34.98 -50.81
N ARG A 617 29.45 -34.03 -51.43
CA ARG A 617 30.05 -32.86 -52.10
C ARG A 617 28.97 -31.89 -52.57
N GLY A 618 29.02 -30.68 -52.03
CA GLY A 618 28.17 -29.57 -52.41
C GLY A 618 28.67 -28.72 -53.57
N GLN A 619 28.09 -27.51 -53.58
CA GLN A 619 28.37 -26.31 -54.37
C GLN A 619 27.58 -26.12 -55.67
N GLY A 620 27.07 -24.90 -55.82
CA GLY A 620 26.41 -24.35 -57.01
C GLY A 620 25.17 -23.53 -56.62
N GLN A 621 25.31 -22.40 -55.92
CA GLN A 621 25.41 -21.04 -56.49
C GLN A 621 24.35 -20.68 -57.56
N GLY A 622 23.57 -19.65 -57.22
CA GLY A 622 22.69 -18.85 -58.06
C GLY A 622 21.74 -18.08 -57.12
N GLY A 623 21.94 -16.81 -56.77
CA GLY A 623 22.42 -15.70 -57.59
C GLY A 623 21.20 -14.96 -58.17
N TRP A 624 21.19 -13.64 -58.07
CA TRP A 624 20.18 -12.66 -58.51
C TRP A 624 19.01 -12.40 -57.54
N ARG A 625 18.58 -11.16 -57.28
CA ARG A 625 19.11 -9.79 -57.34
C ARG A 625 17.91 -8.90 -56.96
N ARG A 626 18.19 -7.82 -56.20
CA ARG A 626 17.63 -6.45 -56.33
C ARG A 626 16.11 -6.23 -56.39
N HIS A 627 15.57 -5.11 -55.94
CA HIS A 627 15.90 -4.00 -55.04
C HIS A 627 14.70 -3.06 -55.21
N GLY A 628 14.35 -2.33 -54.17
CA GLY A 628 13.38 -1.23 -54.21
C GLY A 628 13.15 -0.76 -52.80
#